data_AF-A0A7Y0PAE8-F1
#
_entry.id   AF-A0A7Y0PAE8-F1
#
_cell.length_a   1.000
_cell.length_b   1.000
_cell.length_c   1.000
_cell.angle_alpha   90.00
_cell.angle_beta   90.00
_cell.angle_gamma   90.00
#
_symmetry.space_group_name_H-M   'P 1'
#
loop_
_entity.id
_entity.type
_entity.pdbx_description
1 polymer ?
#
loop_
_entity_poly.entity_id
_entity_poly.type
_entity_poly.pdbx_seq_one_letter_code
_entity_poly.pdbx_strand_id
1 'polypeptide(L)'
;MNHDHPITRLGALAIIAAATLTLTSACTGDDKPAAAQAAAGGPEARTIDGARAAAQTVFDRFSGGDFAGAWEMYTQAGKQAISKTDYVKLNEACSRKGLAIQLTSARMDGTDRAIVIAKQLVAAQSYTMVYENNAWKLEPAKEGLALYKQGAAKAIAAQKKAGTCAN
;
A
#
# COMPACT_ATOMS: atom_id res chain seq x y z
N MET A 1 47.35 25.96 -31.59
CA MET A 1 45.92 25.65 -31.84
C MET A 1 45.13 26.73 -31.15
N ASN A 2 44.99 27.88 -31.80
CA ASN A 2 43.94 28.24 -32.76
C ASN A 2 42.77 28.96 -32.06
N HIS A 3 42.79 30.28 -32.23
CA HIS A 3 41.69 31.23 -32.47
C HIS A 3 40.64 31.38 -31.34
N ASP A 4 40.61 32.50 -30.61
CA ASP A 4 40.15 33.84 -31.06
C ASP A 4 38.86 33.78 -31.88
N HIS A 5 37.71 34.17 -31.32
CA HIS A 5 37.24 35.55 -31.41
C HIS A 5 35.82 35.75 -30.82
N PRO A 6 35.50 37.00 -30.41
CA PRO A 6 34.26 37.44 -29.78
C PRO A 6 33.21 37.85 -30.83
N ILE A 7 32.14 38.53 -30.42
CA ILE A 7 31.57 39.76 -31.02
C ILE A 7 30.04 39.83 -30.78
N THR A 8 29.68 40.78 -29.92
CA THR A 8 28.42 41.54 -29.93
C THR A 8 28.17 42.20 -31.29
N ARG A 9 26.95 42.13 -31.86
CA ARG A 9 26.32 43.28 -32.54
C ARG A 9 24.86 43.02 -32.94
N LEU A 10 24.08 44.09 -32.76
CA LEU A 10 22.70 44.28 -33.18
C LEU A 10 22.52 44.12 -34.70
N GLY A 11 21.34 43.66 -35.10
CA GLY A 11 20.84 43.74 -36.47
C GLY A 11 19.38 43.32 -36.56
N ALA A 12 18.47 44.30 -36.50
CA ALA A 12 17.07 44.11 -36.86
C ALA A 12 16.92 44.10 -38.39
N LEU A 13 16.18 43.14 -38.93
CA LEU A 13 15.58 43.20 -40.28
C LEU A 13 14.31 42.33 -40.27
N ALA A 14 13.17 42.97 -40.51
CA ALA A 14 11.87 42.35 -40.69
C ALA A 14 11.62 42.06 -42.17
N ILE A 15 11.10 40.88 -42.54
CA ILE A 15 10.23 40.68 -43.72
C ILE A 15 9.21 39.57 -43.41
N ILE A 16 7.95 39.89 -43.73
CA ILE A 16 6.71 39.13 -43.62
C ILE A 16 6.61 38.09 -44.75
N ALA A 17 6.18 36.86 -44.46
CA ALA A 17 5.57 35.98 -45.46
C ALA A 17 4.57 35.01 -44.82
N ALA A 18 3.45 34.82 -45.53
CA ALA A 18 2.18 34.31 -45.06
C ALA A 18 2.09 32.78 -44.93
N ALA A 19 1.25 32.37 -43.97
CA ALA A 19 0.36 31.21 -43.92
C ALA A 19 0.74 29.92 -44.67
N THR A 20 0.99 28.85 -43.90
CA THR A 20 0.47 27.51 -44.19
C THR A 20 0.05 26.83 -42.88
N LEU A 21 -1.24 26.52 -42.75
CA LEU A 21 -1.77 25.65 -41.69
C LEU A 21 -1.15 24.27 -41.85
N THR A 22 -0.40 23.83 -40.83
CA THR A 22 -0.12 22.40 -40.63
C THR A 22 -0.46 22.05 -39.18
N LEU A 23 -1.52 21.25 -39.01
CA LEU A 23 -1.85 20.60 -37.76
C LEU A 23 -0.68 19.69 -37.39
N THR A 24 0.10 20.07 -36.38
CA THR A 24 1.00 19.16 -35.68
C THR A 24 0.64 19.21 -34.21
N SER A 25 0.31 18.04 -33.66
CA SER A 25 -0.11 17.83 -32.28
C SER A 25 0.94 18.36 -31.31
N ALA A 26 0.60 19.45 -30.63
CA ALA A 26 1.41 20.03 -29.57
C ALA A 26 1.59 19.01 -28.43
N CYS A 27 2.85 18.59 -28.22
CA CYS A 27 3.32 18.12 -26.93
C CYS A 27 3.45 19.35 -26.03
N THR A 28 2.49 19.56 -25.15
CA THR A 28 2.64 20.47 -24.01
C THR A 28 2.69 19.59 -22.77
N GLY A 29 3.81 19.69 -22.05
CA GLY A 29 4.01 19.01 -20.79
C GLY A 29 3.02 19.49 -19.74
N ASP A 30 2.35 18.52 -19.14
CA ASP A 30 1.70 18.64 -17.85
C ASP A 30 2.29 17.52 -16.98
N ASP A 31 3.21 17.88 -16.09
CA ASP A 31 3.59 17.07 -14.94
C ASP A 31 2.37 16.97 -14.01
N LYS A 32 1.41 16.14 -14.40
CA LYS A 32 0.27 15.76 -13.60
C LYS A 32 0.77 14.66 -12.66
N PRO A 33 0.67 14.80 -11.33
CA PRO A 33 1.00 13.70 -10.44
C PRO A 33 0.15 12.52 -10.87
N ALA A 34 0.79 11.39 -11.17
CA ALA A 34 0.13 10.15 -11.51
C ALA A 34 -0.80 9.81 -10.34
N ALA A 35 -2.08 10.18 -10.48
CA ALA A 35 -3.11 9.67 -9.62
C ALA A 35 -3.05 8.16 -9.80
N ALA A 36 -2.67 7.46 -8.73
CA ALA A 36 -2.71 6.01 -8.71
C ALA A 36 -4.11 5.59 -9.13
N GLN A 37 -4.25 5.14 -10.38
CA GLN A 37 -5.47 4.50 -10.84
C GLN A 37 -5.67 3.34 -9.88
N ALA A 38 -6.68 3.42 -9.02
CA ALA A 38 -7.16 2.25 -8.31
C ALA A 38 -7.55 1.25 -9.40
N ALA A 39 -6.74 0.21 -9.56
CA ALA A 39 -7.03 -0.86 -10.50
C ALA A 39 -8.31 -1.54 -10.05
N ALA A 40 -9.46 -1.08 -10.55
CA ALA A 40 -10.64 -1.92 -10.72
C ALA A 40 -10.32 -2.85 -11.90
N GLY A 41 -9.43 -3.82 -11.69
CA GLY A 41 -8.75 -4.50 -12.78
C GLY A 41 -8.51 -5.96 -12.49
N GLY A 42 -9.40 -6.81 -13.02
CA GLY A 42 -9.19 -8.25 -13.21
C GLY A 42 -8.75 -9.06 -11.97
N PRO A 43 -8.44 -10.35 -12.15
CA PRO A 43 -7.71 -11.12 -11.16
C PRO A 43 -6.32 -10.54 -10.89
N GLU A 44 -5.93 -10.46 -9.63
CA GLU A 44 -4.54 -10.15 -9.28
C GLU A 44 -3.61 -11.25 -9.81
N ALA A 45 -2.37 -10.91 -10.16
CA ALA A 45 -1.39 -11.90 -10.58
C ALA A 45 -0.99 -12.82 -9.41
N ARG A 46 -0.97 -14.14 -9.64
CA ARG A 46 -0.50 -15.16 -8.67
C ARG A 46 1.02 -15.22 -8.61
N THR A 47 1.64 -14.10 -8.25
CA THR A 47 3.10 -13.93 -8.17
C THR A 47 3.50 -13.38 -6.82
N ILE A 48 4.79 -13.48 -6.52
CA ILE A 48 5.35 -12.92 -5.28
C ILE A 48 5.17 -11.39 -5.21
N ASP A 49 5.21 -10.70 -6.36
CA ASP A 49 5.01 -9.26 -6.42
C ASP A 49 3.55 -8.88 -6.14
N GLY A 50 2.60 -9.68 -6.63
CA GLY A 50 1.19 -9.54 -6.26
C GLY A 50 0.97 -9.69 -4.76
N ALA A 51 1.56 -10.73 -4.15
CA ALA A 51 1.48 -10.95 -2.71
C ALA A 51 2.10 -9.80 -1.90
N ARG A 52 3.26 -9.26 -2.35
CA ARG A 52 3.91 -8.09 -1.73
C ARG A 52 3.02 -6.86 -1.81
N ALA A 53 2.47 -6.54 -2.98
CA ALA A 53 1.63 -5.37 -3.19
C ALA A 53 0.36 -5.42 -2.33
N ALA A 54 -0.30 -6.58 -2.28
CA ALA A 54 -1.46 -6.78 -1.43
C ALA A 54 -1.12 -6.67 0.06
N ALA A 55 -0.03 -7.30 0.51
CA ALA A 55 0.43 -7.20 1.89
C ALA A 55 0.73 -5.75 2.30
N GLN A 56 1.46 -5.00 1.45
CA GLN A 56 1.77 -3.60 1.73
C GLN A 56 0.49 -2.76 1.82
N THR A 57 -0.50 -3.03 0.96
CA THR A 57 -1.81 -2.34 1.04
C THR A 57 -2.51 -2.60 2.39
N VAL A 58 -2.48 -3.84 2.91
CA VAL A 58 -3.03 -4.12 4.25
C VAL A 58 -2.29 -3.33 5.33
N PHE A 59 -0.96 -3.33 5.25
CA PHE A 59 -0.09 -2.65 6.21
C PHE A 59 -0.25 -1.13 6.19
N ASP A 60 -0.40 -0.53 5.01
CA ASP A 60 -0.62 0.91 4.85
C ASP A 60 -1.99 1.31 5.41
N ARG A 61 -3.05 0.53 5.12
CA ARG A 61 -4.37 0.73 5.72
C ARG A 61 -4.33 0.63 7.23
N PHE A 62 -3.69 -0.41 7.76
CA PHE A 62 -3.56 -0.60 9.21
C PHE A 62 -2.78 0.54 9.88
N SER A 63 -1.63 0.91 9.32
CA SER A 63 -0.79 2.00 9.84
C SER A 63 -1.49 3.36 9.72
N GLY A 64 -2.28 3.56 8.67
CA GLY A 64 -3.12 4.74 8.45
C GLY A 64 -4.39 4.79 9.30
N GLY A 65 -4.73 3.72 10.01
CA GLY A 65 -5.93 3.62 10.85
C GLY A 65 -7.21 3.22 10.10
N ASP A 66 -7.13 2.86 8.82
CA ASP A 66 -8.24 2.24 8.07
C ASP A 66 -8.35 0.75 8.41
N PHE A 67 -8.78 0.46 9.64
CA PHE A 67 -8.93 -0.92 10.10
C PHE A 67 -10.07 -1.64 9.40
N ALA A 68 -11.14 -0.91 9.01
CA ALA A 68 -12.23 -1.49 8.26
C ALA A 68 -11.75 -2.00 6.89
N GLY A 69 -10.96 -1.21 6.16
CA GLY A 69 -10.37 -1.61 4.89
C GLY A 69 -9.29 -2.68 5.04
N ALA A 70 -8.48 -2.64 6.10
CA ALA A 70 -7.51 -3.71 6.39
C ALA A 70 -8.22 -5.06 6.62
N TRP A 71 -9.32 -5.07 7.38
CA TRP A 71 -10.14 -6.28 7.59
C TRP A 71 -10.71 -6.82 6.28
N GLU A 72 -11.08 -5.95 5.32
CA GLU A 72 -11.59 -6.40 4.02
C GLU A 72 -10.57 -7.20 3.19
N MET A 73 -9.29 -7.04 3.49
CA MET A 73 -8.19 -7.75 2.83
C MET A 73 -7.82 -9.07 3.51
N TYR A 74 -8.54 -9.47 4.56
CA TYR A 74 -8.34 -10.76 5.20
C TYR A 74 -8.94 -11.90 4.37
N THR A 75 -8.39 -13.10 4.58
CA THR A 75 -8.97 -14.33 4.03
C THR A 75 -10.41 -14.54 4.52
N GLN A 76 -11.22 -15.27 3.78
CA GLN A 76 -12.59 -15.60 4.18
C GLN A 76 -12.62 -16.31 5.55
N ALA A 77 -11.71 -17.26 5.77
CA ALA A 77 -11.57 -17.93 7.07
C ALA A 77 -11.20 -16.93 8.18
N GLY A 78 -10.34 -15.95 7.91
CA GLY A 78 -10.01 -14.87 8.83
C GLY A 78 -11.21 -13.99 9.18
N LYS A 79 -12.02 -13.62 8.18
CA LYS A 79 -13.25 -12.85 8.35
C LYS A 79 -14.34 -13.59 9.13
N GLN A 80 -14.39 -14.92 9.02
CA GLN A 80 -15.28 -15.75 9.84
C GLN A 80 -14.82 -15.86 11.29
N ALA A 81 -13.50 -15.80 11.53
CA ALA A 81 -12.93 -15.92 12.86
C ALA A 81 -13.01 -14.62 13.69
N ILE A 82 -13.14 -13.45 13.04
CA ILE A 82 -13.21 -12.14 13.69
C ILE A 82 -14.29 -11.28 13.04
N SER A 83 -15.27 -10.85 13.84
CA SER A 83 -16.25 -9.88 13.36
C SER A 83 -15.57 -8.56 12.98
N LYS A 84 -15.98 -7.96 11.86
CA LYS A 84 -15.44 -6.65 11.42
C LYS A 84 -15.56 -5.60 12.53
N THR A 85 -16.70 -5.57 13.22
CA THR A 85 -16.98 -4.64 14.30
C THR A 85 -16.01 -4.79 15.47
N ASP A 86 -15.73 -6.02 15.92
CA ASP A 86 -14.78 -6.23 17.02
C ASP A 86 -13.35 -5.94 16.59
N TYR A 87 -13.00 -6.30 15.35
CA TYR A 87 -11.72 -5.95 14.77
C TYR A 87 -11.48 -4.44 14.81
N VAL A 88 -12.41 -3.67 14.25
CA VAL A 88 -12.29 -2.20 14.20
C VAL A 88 -12.22 -1.62 15.61
N LYS A 89 -13.13 -1.99 16.51
CA LYS A 89 -13.14 -1.48 17.89
C LYS A 89 -11.84 -1.73 18.63
N LEU A 90 -11.28 -2.95 18.55
CA LEU A 90 -10.03 -3.28 19.23
C LEU A 90 -8.86 -2.46 18.66
N ASN A 91 -8.74 -2.40 17.34
CA ASN A 91 -7.61 -1.73 16.70
C ASN A 91 -7.71 -0.20 16.82
N GLU A 92 -8.91 0.38 16.83
CA GLU A 92 -9.12 1.80 17.13
C GLU A 92 -8.62 2.17 18.52
N ALA A 93 -8.86 1.29 19.50
CA ALA A 93 -8.46 1.51 20.88
C ALA A 93 -6.97 1.23 21.13
N CYS A 94 -6.40 0.20 20.50
CA CYS A 94 -5.11 -0.36 20.92
C CYS A 94 -3.99 -0.30 19.88
N SER A 95 -4.28 -0.05 18.60
CA SER A 95 -3.24 -0.05 17.57
C SER A 95 -2.46 1.26 17.52
N ARG A 96 -1.16 1.15 17.23
CA ARG A 96 -0.27 2.30 17.04
C ARG A 96 -0.36 2.80 15.60
N LYS A 97 -1.16 3.84 15.39
CA LYS A 97 -1.33 4.53 14.10
C LYS A 97 -0.11 5.41 13.77
N GLY A 98 0.09 5.70 12.50
CA GLY A 98 1.15 6.59 12.00
C GLY A 98 2.55 5.97 11.99
N LEU A 99 2.70 4.72 12.43
CA LEU A 99 3.96 3.98 12.36
C LEU A 99 3.94 3.03 11.17
N ALA A 100 4.75 3.32 10.16
CA ALA A 100 4.85 2.51 8.96
C ALA A 100 5.24 1.05 9.28
N ILE A 101 4.53 0.11 8.67
CA ILE A 101 4.87 -1.30 8.62
C ILE A 101 5.50 -1.57 7.26
N GLN A 102 6.80 -1.88 7.26
CA GLN A 102 7.61 -2.01 6.05
C GLN A 102 7.85 -3.47 5.70
N LEU A 103 7.50 -3.88 4.48
CA LEU A 103 7.93 -5.16 3.93
C LEU A 103 9.45 -5.21 3.80
N THR A 104 10.04 -6.29 4.28
CA THR A 104 11.49 -6.53 4.23
C THR A 104 11.87 -7.72 3.36
N SER A 105 11.02 -8.75 3.32
CA SER A 105 11.20 -9.89 2.44
C SER A 105 9.88 -10.56 2.15
N ALA A 106 9.86 -11.37 1.10
CA ALA A 106 8.74 -12.25 0.79
C ALA A 106 9.27 -13.45 0.00
N ARG A 107 8.61 -14.60 0.17
CA ARG A 107 8.82 -15.81 -0.63
C ARG A 107 7.49 -16.47 -0.95
N MET A 108 7.43 -17.18 -2.06
CA MET A 108 6.32 -18.10 -2.33
C MET A 108 6.41 -19.31 -1.40
N ASP A 109 5.26 -19.85 -1.04
CA ASP A 109 5.08 -21.05 -0.20
C ASP A 109 4.00 -21.94 -0.83
N GLY A 110 4.24 -22.35 -2.08
CA GLY A 110 3.24 -22.94 -2.96
C GLY A 110 2.73 -21.98 -4.03
N THR A 111 1.72 -22.40 -4.80
CA THR A 111 1.14 -21.64 -5.92
C THR A 111 0.25 -20.50 -5.46
N ASP A 112 -0.51 -20.72 -4.39
CA ASP A 112 -1.57 -19.83 -3.92
C ASP A 112 -1.29 -19.32 -2.51
N ARG A 113 -0.01 -19.35 -2.08
CA ARG A 113 0.41 -18.93 -0.75
C ARG A 113 1.80 -18.31 -0.82
N ALA A 114 1.99 -17.25 -0.04
CA ALA A 114 3.27 -16.59 0.12
C ALA A 114 3.47 -16.20 1.59
N ILE A 115 4.72 -16.13 2.00
CA ILE A 115 5.11 -15.66 3.33
C ILE A 115 5.84 -14.33 3.16
N VAL A 116 5.35 -13.30 3.83
CA VAL A 116 5.96 -11.96 3.85
C VAL A 116 6.52 -11.68 5.24
N ILE A 117 7.64 -10.96 5.32
CA ILE A 117 8.19 -10.47 6.58
C ILE A 117 8.13 -8.96 6.56
N ALA A 118 7.47 -8.37 7.55
CA ALA A 118 7.36 -6.94 7.71
C ALA A 118 7.92 -6.49 9.06
N LYS A 119 8.37 -5.24 9.12
CA LYS A 119 8.88 -4.61 10.33
C LYS A 119 8.04 -3.39 10.69
N GLN A 120 7.77 -3.23 11.98
CA GLN A 120 7.29 -1.99 12.57
C GLN A 120 8.29 -1.58 13.65
N LEU A 121 8.97 -0.45 13.46
CA LEU A 121 10.14 -0.10 14.27
C LEU A 121 11.19 -1.23 14.25
N VAL A 122 11.60 -1.75 15.43
CA VAL A 122 12.59 -2.83 15.56
C VAL A 122 11.98 -4.23 15.51
N ALA A 123 10.66 -4.35 15.57
CA ALA A 123 9.97 -5.65 15.62
C ALA A 123 9.70 -6.16 14.21
N ALA A 124 10.24 -7.35 13.89
CA ALA A 124 9.93 -8.07 12.66
C ALA A 124 8.87 -9.15 12.93
N GLN A 125 7.94 -9.32 12.00
CA GLN A 125 6.88 -10.32 12.06
C GLN A 125 6.70 -10.97 10.69
N SER A 126 6.38 -12.27 10.70
CA SER A 126 6.03 -13.03 9.50
C SER A 126 4.52 -13.07 9.34
N TYR A 127 4.04 -12.88 8.12
CA TYR A 127 2.62 -12.96 7.77
C TYR A 127 2.43 -13.88 6.57
N THR A 128 1.27 -14.51 6.53
CA THR A 128 0.88 -15.39 5.43
C THR A 128 -0.07 -14.64 4.51
N MET A 129 0.22 -14.67 3.22
CA MET A 129 -0.67 -14.26 2.15
C MET A 129 -1.23 -15.51 1.47
N VAL A 130 -2.53 -15.51 1.20
CA VAL A 130 -3.25 -16.59 0.52
C VAL A 130 -3.96 -16.01 -0.70
N TYR A 131 -3.81 -16.64 -1.85
CA TYR A 131 -4.54 -16.25 -3.05
C TYR A 131 -5.91 -16.93 -3.06
N GLU A 132 -6.98 -16.15 -2.94
CA GLU A 132 -8.36 -16.64 -2.96
C GLU A 132 -9.26 -15.61 -3.63
N ASN A 133 -10.33 -16.08 -4.28
CA ASN A 133 -11.29 -15.20 -4.96
C ASN A 133 -10.61 -14.19 -5.90
N ASN A 134 -9.60 -14.65 -6.64
CA ASN A 134 -8.83 -13.85 -7.61
C ASN A 134 -8.01 -12.69 -7.00
N ALA A 135 -7.70 -12.73 -5.70
CA ALA A 135 -6.89 -11.73 -5.02
C ALA A 135 -6.01 -12.33 -3.92
N TRP A 136 -4.89 -11.68 -3.62
CA TRP A 136 -4.09 -12.00 -2.45
C TRP A 136 -4.73 -11.42 -1.18
N LYS A 137 -4.87 -12.26 -0.17
CA LYS A 137 -5.49 -11.94 1.12
C LYS A 137 -4.53 -12.26 2.26
N LEU A 138 -4.57 -11.46 3.32
CA LEU A 138 -3.79 -11.73 4.54
C LEU A 138 -4.51 -12.78 5.39
N GLU A 139 -3.81 -13.85 5.77
CA GLU A 139 -4.28 -14.77 6.80
C GLU A 139 -3.95 -14.19 8.19
N PRO A 140 -4.95 -13.89 9.04
CA PRO A 140 -4.67 -13.36 10.37
C PRO A 140 -3.91 -14.36 11.24
N ALA A 141 -2.92 -13.89 12.00
CA ALA A 141 -2.17 -14.71 12.94
C ALA A 141 -3.10 -15.38 13.98
N LYS A 142 -2.89 -16.67 14.24
CA LYS A 142 -3.74 -17.50 15.10
C LYS A 142 -3.81 -16.97 16.53
N GLU A 143 -2.70 -16.42 17.02
CA GLU A 143 -2.58 -15.82 18.35
C GLU A 143 -3.50 -14.59 18.45
N GLY A 144 -3.55 -13.76 17.41
CA GLY A 144 -4.47 -12.64 17.32
C GLY A 144 -5.93 -13.12 17.33
N LEU A 145 -6.26 -14.15 16.54
CA LEU A 145 -7.61 -14.72 16.48
C LEU A 145 -8.12 -15.16 17.86
N ALA A 146 -7.28 -15.75 18.71
CA ALA A 146 -7.67 -16.21 20.04
C ALA A 146 -8.13 -15.05 20.95
N LEU A 147 -7.51 -13.88 20.82
CA LEU A 147 -7.90 -12.68 21.55
C LEU A 147 -9.24 -12.13 21.03
N TYR A 148 -9.40 -12.06 19.71
CA TYR A 148 -10.64 -11.56 19.10
C TYR A 148 -11.87 -12.42 19.42
N LYS A 149 -11.71 -13.73 19.62
CA LYS A 149 -12.79 -14.64 20.06
C LYS A 149 -13.41 -14.24 21.41
N GLN A 150 -12.73 -13.43 22.21
CA GLN A 150 -13.24 -12.94 23.50
C GLN A 150 -14.16 -11.71 23.34
N GLY A 151 -14.25 -11.13 22.13
CA GLY A 151 -14.90 -9.87 21.84
C GLY A 151 -14.02 -8.65 22.16
N ALA A 152 -14.27 -7.52 21.50
CA ALA A 152 -13.38 -6.36 21.58
C ALA A 152 -13.19 -5.82 23.01
N ALA A 153 -14.25 -5.74 23.82
CA ALA A 153 -14.14 -5.18 25.18
C ALA A 153 -13.19 -5.98 26.07
N LYS A 154 -13.28 -7.32 26.05
CA LYS A 154 -12.38 -8.19 26.82
C LYS A 154 -10.96 -8.15 26.27
N ALA A 155 -10.82 -8.12 24.95
CA ALA A 155 -9.53 -7.99 24.29
C ALA A 155 -8.81 -6.68 24.66
N ILE A 156 -9.52 -5.55 24.63
CA ILE A 156 -8.99 -4.23 25.03
C ILE A 156 -8.56 -4.27 26.49
N ALA A 157 -9.42 -4.75 27.40
CA ALA A 157 -9.09 -4.83 28.82
C ALA A 157 -7.85 -5.71 29.08
N ALA A 158 -7.74 -6.85 28.39
CA ALA A 158 -6.58 -7.73 28.49
C ALA A 158 -5.30 -7.05 27.98
N GLN A 159 -5.37 -6.34 26.86
CA GLN A 159 -4.21 -5.62 26.32
C GLN A 159 -3.79 -4.42 27.19
N LYS A 160 -4.73 -3.69 27.78
CA LYS A 160 -4.43 -2.63 28.76
C LYS A 160 -3.72 -3.20 29.98
N LYS A 161 -4.24 -4.30 30.52
CA LYS A 161 -3.61 -5.03 31.64
C LYS A 161 -2.20 -5.53 31.29
N ALA A 162 -1.98 -5.95 30.05
CA ALA A 162 -0.68 -6.41 29.57
C ALA A 162 0.29 -5.27 29.17
N GLY A 163 -0.15 -4.00 29.21
CA GLY A 163 0.64 -2.85 28.79
C GLY A 163 0.86 -2.75 27.27
N THR A 164 0.13 -3.54 26.46
CA THR A 164 0.20 -3.51 25.00
C THR A 164 -0.81 -2.55 24.37
N CYS A 165 -1.71 -1.98 25.19
CA CYS A 165 -2.70 -0.96 24.82
C CYS A 165 -2.67 0.17 25.85
N ALA A 166 -2.84 1.42 25.42
CA ALA A 166 -2.84 2.57 26.31
C ALA A 166 -4.02 2.52 27.30
N ASN A 167 -3.79 2.98 28.54
CA ASN A 167 -4.82 3.01 29.60
C ASN A 167 -5.91 4.03 29.33
#